data_AF-A0A7W0EPC2-F1
#
_entry.id   AF-A0A7W0EPC2-F1
#
_cell.length_a   1.000
_cell.length_b   1.000
_cell.length_c   1.000
_cell.angle_alpha   90.00
_cell.angle_beta   90.00
_cell.angle_gamma   90.00
#
_symmetry.space_group_name_H-M   'P 1'
#
loop_
_entity.id
_entity.type
_entity.pdbx_description
1 polymer ?
#
loop_
_entity_poly.entity_id
_entity_poly.type
_entity_poly.pdbx_seq_one_letter_code
_entity_poly.pdbx_strand_id
1 'polypeptide(L)' 'MKKHNKYALIGLKALERAAAKVAENARKNKYKIPVWKNGRIEYEIPGIITQDSAPDTKSKGV' A
#
# COMPACT_ATOMS: atom_id res chain seq x y z
N MET A 1 -6.54 -23.63 -23.25
CA MET A 1 -6.85 -22.88 -22.01
C MET A 1 -7.31 -21.45 -22.34
N LYS A 2 -8.47 -21.07 -21.79
CA LYS A 2 -9.02 -19.72 -21.47
C LYS A 2 -8.75 -18.52 -22.41
N LYS A 3 -9.65 -18.30 -23.38
CA LYS A 3 -9.78 -17.03 -24.15
C LYS A 3 -10.30 -15.83 -23.32
N HIS A 4 -10.75 -16.04 -22.08
CA HIS A 4 -11.26 -15.00 -21.16
C HIS A 4 -10.16 -14.10 -20.54
N ASN A 5 -8.91 -14.28 -20.94
CA ASN A 5 -7.76 -13.64 -20.29
C ASN A 5 -7.52 -12.18 -20.76
N LYS A 6 -7.84 -11.85 -22.02
CA LYS A 6 -7.45 -10.55 -22.62
C LYS A 6 -8.15 -9.35 -21.98
N TYR A 7 -9.46 -9.43 -21.75
CA TYR A 7 -10.22 -8.35 -21.12
C TYR A 7 -9.91 -8.21 -19.63
N ALA A 8 -9.70 -9.33 -18.93
CA ALA A 8 -9.26 -9.33 -17.55
C ALA A 8 -7.88 -8.66 -17.39
N LEU A 9 -6.94 -8.94 -18.30
CA LEU A 9 -5.62 -8.28 -18.33
C LEU A 9 -5.72 -6.76 -18.59
N ILE A 10 -6.62 -6.33 -19.47
CA ILE A 10 -6.84 -4.90 -19.73
C ILE A 10 -7.43 -4.22 -18.48
N GLY A 11 -8.41 -4.86 -17.83
CA GLY A 11 -9.01 -4.38 -16.59
C GLY A 11 -7.99 -4.28 -15.46
N LEU A 12 -7.14 -5.29 -15.29
CA LEU A 12 -6.06 -5.27 -14.31
C LEU A 12 -5.10 -4.11 -14.55
N LYS A 13 -4.64 -3.91 -15.79
CA LYS A 13 -3.77 -2.78 -16.15
C LYS A 13 -4.41 -1.42 -15.91
N ALA A 14 -5.73 -1.29 -16.15
CA ALA A 14 -6.46 -0.06 -15.87
C ALA A 14 -6.53 0.21 -14.36
N LEU A 15 -6.78 -0.83 -13.56
CA LEU A 15 -6.81 -0.76 -12.10
C LEU A 15 -5.45 -0.37 -11.53
N GLU A 16 -4.36 -0.99 -12.00
CA GLU A 16 -2.99 -0.66 -11.59
C GLU A 16 -2.64 0.80 -11.87
N ARG A 17 -3.03 1.32 -13.04
CA ARG A 17 -2.82 2.74 -13.40
C ARG A 17 -3.63 3.69 -12.51
N ALA A 18 -4.87 3.34 -12.20
CA ALA A 18 -5.70 4.13 -11.29
C ALA A 18 -5.11 4.15 -9.87
N ALA A 19 -4.70 2.98 -9.36
CA ALA A 19 -4.05 2.86 -8.06
C ALA A 19 -2.75 3.68 -7.99
N ALA A 20 -1.90 3.61 -9.02
CA ALA A 20 -0.68 4.40 -9.11
C ALA A 20 -0.95 5.92 -9.10
N LYS A 21 -2.02 6.38 -9.78
CA LYS A 21 -2.40 7.80 -9.78
C LYS A 21 -2.90 8.27 -8.43
N VAL A 22 -3.70 7.44 -7.73
CA VAL A 22 -4.14 7.72 -6.36
C VAL A 22 -2.93 7.77 -5.42
N ALA A 23 -1.99 6.84 -5.55
CA ALA A 23 -0.76 6.81 -4.78
C ALA A 23 0.10 8.06 -5.02
N GLU A 24 0.29 8.49 -6.28
CA GLU A 24 1.03 9.70 -6.60
C GLU A 24 0.35 10.96 -6.04
N ASN A 25 -0.97 11.07 -6.16
CA ASN A 25 -1.73 12.18 -5.60
C ASN A 25 -1.62 12.21 -4.07
N ALA A 26 -1.73 11.06 -3.42
CA ALA A 26 -1.55 10.95 -1.97
C ALA A 26 -0.13 11.35 -1.55
N ARG A 27 0.90 10.94 -2.30
CA ARG A 27 2.28 11.37 -2.05
C ARG A 27 2.47 12.88 -2.18
N LYS A 28 1.94 13.49 -3.25
CA LYS A 28 2.03 14.94 -3.49
C LYS A 28 1.36 15.76 -2.39
N ASN A 29 0.24 15.27 -1.87
CA ASN A 29 -0.55 15.97 -0.84
C ASN A 29 -0.31 15.46 0.59
N LYS A 30 0.65 14.54 0.79
CA LYS A 30 0.94 13.86 2.08
C LYS A 30 -0.30 13.19 2.69
N TYR A 31 -1.21 12.68 1.88
CA TYR A 31 -2.36 11.92 2.35
C TYR A 31 -1.96 10.49 2.71
N LYS A 32 -2.54 9.99 3.80
CA LYS A 32 -2.40 8.60 4.20
C LYS A 32 -3.48 7.77 3.51
N ILE A 33 -3.09 6.68 2.86
CA ILE A 33 -4.01 5.72 2.25
C ILE A 33 -4.26 4.60 3.27
N PRO A 34 -5.51 4.21 3.52
CA PRO A 34 -5.82 3.04 4.32
C PRO A 34 -5.39 1.76 3.57
N VAL A 35 -4.52 0.98 4.20
CA VAL A 35 -4.03 -0.31 3.74
C VAL A 35 -4.48 -1.37 4.75
N TRP A 36 -5.05 -2.46 4.25
CA TRP A 36 -5.38 -3.59 5.11
C TRP A 36 -4.15 -4.45 5.34
N LYS A 37 -3.68 -4.52 6.59
CA LYS A 37 -2.52 -5.32 6.97
C LYS A 37 -2.84 -6.11 8.23
N ASN A 38 -2.63 -7.43 8.17
CA ASN A 38 -2.77 -8.33 9.32
C ASN A 38 -4.10 -8.19 10.12
N GLY A 39 -5.22 -7.98 9.42
CA GLY A 39 -6.55 -7.88 10.04
C GLY A 39 -6.90 -6.51 10.61
N ARG A 40 -6.09 -5.47 10.35
CA ARG A 40 -6.36 -4.08 10.75
C ARG A 40 -6.14 -3.13 9.57
N ILE A 41 -6.78 -1.97 9.65
CA ILE A 41 -6.56 -0.87 8.69
C ILE A 41 -5.42 -0.01 9.22
N GLU A 42 -4.32 0.05 8.48
CA GLU A 42 -3.18 0.93 8.75
C GLU A 42 -3.18 2.07 7.72
N TYR A 43 -2.71 3.25 8.11
CA TYR A 43 -2.73 4.43 7.24
C TYR A 43 -1.31 4.79 6.83
N GLU A 44 -0.91 4.38 5.61
CA GLU A 44 0.44 4.55 5.10
C GLU A 44 0.48 5.64 4.00
N ILE A 45 1.54 6.46 3.97
CA ILE A 45 1.77 7.38 2.85
C ILE A 45 2.53 6.61 1.77
N PRO A 46 1.96 6.44 0.56
CA PRO A 46 2.62 5.66 -0.49
C PRO A 46 3.94 6.32 -0.90
N GLY A 47 5.05 5.63 -0.60
CA GLY A 47 6.41 6.08 -0.89
C GLY A 47 7.23 6.49 0.34
N ILE A 48 6.62 6.56 1.52
CA ILE A 48 7.38 6.51 2.77
C ILE A 48 7.29 5.05 3.19
N ILE A 49 8.32 4.27 2.85
CA ILE A 49 8.64 3.10 3.65
C ILE A 49 8.98 3.70 5.01
N THR A 50 7.98 3.94 5.85
CA THR A 50 8.23 3.97 7.28
C THR A 50 8.58 2.52 7.58
N GLN A 51 9.87 2.20 7.47
CA GLN A 51 10.49 1.36 8.47
C GLN A 51 10.18 2.07 9.78
N ASP A 52 8.97 1.85 10.28
CA ASP A 52 8.65 2.05 11.67
C ASP A 52 9.52 1.00 12.33
N SER A 53 10.72 1.46 12.71
CA SER A 53 11.59 0.82 13.67
C SER A 53 10.65 0.28 14.74
N ALA A 54 10.47 -1.03 14.76
CA ALA A 54 9.83 -1.69 15.88
C ALA A 54 10.51 -1.12 17.13
N PRO A 55 9.78 -0.56 18.10
CA PRO A 55 10.40 -0.22 19.36
C PRO A 55 10.88 -1.56 19.92
N ASP A 56 12.20 -1.77 19.93
CA ASP A 56 12.81 -2.88 20.64
C ASP A 56 12.51 -2.67 22.12
N THR A 57 11.36 -3.18 22.54
CA THR A 57 11.02 -3.36 23.93
C THR A 57 11.93 -4.46 24.47
N LYS A 58 13.12 -4.10 24.92
CA LYS A 58 13.80 -4.80 26.01
C LYS A 58 14.14 -3.85 27.15
N SER A 59 13.15 -3.78 28.03
CA SER A 59 13.20 -3.54 29.46
C SER A 59 14.54 -3.87 30.14
N LYS A 60 15.02 -2.89 30.94
CA LYS A 60 15.69 -2.95 32.26
C LYS A 60 16.46 -4.21 32.66
N GLY A 61 17.70 -3.98 33.12
CA GLY A 61 18.37 -4.84 34.09
C GLY A 61 19.68 -4.23 34.61
N VAL A 62 19.57 -3.56 35.77
CA VAL A 62 20.57 -3.28 36.84
C VAL A 62 21.99 -2.87 36.43
#